data_AF-A0A7C2VTA6-F1
#
_entry.id   AF-A0A7C2VTA6-F1
#
_cell.length_a   1.000
_cell.length_b   1.000
_cell.length_c   1.000
_cell.angle_alpha   90.00
_cell.angle_beta   90.00
_cell.angle_gamma   90.00
#
_symmetry.space_group_name_H-M   'P 1'
#
loop_
_entity.id
_entity.type
_entity.pdbx_description
1 polymer ?
#
loop_
_entity_poly.entity_id
_entity_poly.type
_entity_poly.pdbx_seq_one_letter_code
_entity_poly.pdbx_strand_id
1 'polypeptide(L)'
;MEGCKKRDRENYREATLIIINICKHLASLLPFKLPTTNLKTREKEINIILKKLQVTSEELHTGSLIFSILVGILIFLPSTILLKNVGIAITFTVTTSIAAYNLPFTLLLKELERRKRVYGLYADTIIKMILFAERTTGNIYDAIIPLTRLDEEEVTFTFRKIARRILCGENMEKAIIRFAQRQPTRALKLYLPLVVRAKSVHMTWRQVVNKARMEIRDEYQRYTLELENRMMLVTSITFLLPVFLTMWSLLFGATTFIYTILPIQLCGAILLSRFFLYSKNNLIE
;
A
#
# COMPACT_ATOMS: atom_id res chain seq x y z
N MET A 1 21.18 10.76 -11.23
CA MET A 1 19.81 10.18 -11.25
C MET A 1 19.26 9.84 -9.86
N GLU A 2 20.06 9.70 -8.80
CA GLU A 2 19.57 9.38 -7.44
C GLU A 2 18.86 10.56 -6.75
N GLY A 3 19.29 11.81 -6.99
CA GLY A 3 18.66 13.00 -6.40
C GLY A 3 17.20 13.24 -6.84
N CYS A 4 16.85 12.87 -8.08
CA CYS A 4 15.47 13.01 -8.58
C CYS A 4 14.53 11.99 -7.91
N LYS A 5 14.98 10.72 -7.79
CA LYS A 5 14.24 9.68 -7.08
C LYS A 5 14.08 9.94 -5.57
N LYS A 6 14.94 10.77 -4.96
CA LYS A 6 14.86 11.13 -3.54
C LYS A 6 13.83 12.26 -3.33
N ARG A 7 13.83 13.26 -4.22
CA ARG A 7 12.88 14.38 -4.21
C ARG A 7 11.44 13.93 -4.48
N ASP A 8 11.22 13.04 -5.46
CA ASP A 8 9.89 12.49 -5.75
C ASP A 8 9.34 11.66 -4.57
N ARG A 9 10.25 11.02 -3.82
CA ARG A 9 9.92 10.20 -2.64
C ARG A 9 9.48 11.04 -1.43
N GLU A 10 10.02 12.24 -1.26
CA GLU A 10 9.64 13.19 -0.21
C GLU A 10 8.32 13.89 -0.55
N ASN A 11 8.19 14.42 -1.78
CA ASN A 11 6.95 15.07 -2.23
C ASN A 11 5.73 14.14 -2.12
N TYR A 12 5.89 12.87 -2.49
CA TYR A 12 4.79 11.91 -2.37
C TYR A 12 4.39 11.65 -0.92
N ARG A 13 5.36 11.61 0.00
CA ARG A 13 5.15 11.37 1.43
C ARG A 13 4.46 12.57 2.10
N GLU A 14 4.84 13.78 1.70
CA GLU A 14 4.18 15.01 2.14
C GLU A 14 2.74 15.06 1.63
N ALA A 15 2.51 14.75 0.35
CA ALA A 15 1.15 14.69 -0.22
C ALA A 15 0.26 13.67 0.51
N THR A 16 0.81 12.49 0.86
CA THR A 16 0.07 11.49 1.67
C THR A 16 -0.30 12.03 3.04
N LEU A 17 0.63 12.70 3.73
CA LEU A 17 0.40 13.27 5.05
C LEU A 17 -0.65 14.39 5.02
N ILE A 18 -0.58 15.27 4.03
CA ILE A 18 -1.53 16.38 3.84
C ILE A 18 -2.94 15.82 3.65
N ILE A 19 -3.11 14.87 2.72
CA ILE A 19 -4.43 14.31 2.41
C ILE A 19 -5.02 13.57 3.61
N ILE A 20 -4.19 12.83 4.36
CA ILE A 20 -4.63 12.11 5.54
C ILE A 20 -4.98 13.07 6.69
N ASN A 21 -4.24 14.16 6.86
CA ASN A 21 -4.58 15.20 7.84
C ASN A 21 -5.88 15.93 7.47
N ILE A 22 -6.13 16.17 6.18
CA ILE A 22 -7.40 16.71 5.70
C ILE A 22 -8.53 15.74 6.03
N CYS A 23 -8.39 14.44 5.75
CA CYS A 23 -9.39 13.44 6.12
C CYS A 23 -9.61 13.40 7.64
N LYS A 24 -8.55 13.50 8.46
CA LYS A 24 -8.66 13.54 9.92
C LYS A 24 -9.43 14.77 10.41
N HIS A 25 -9.11 15.95 9.89
CA HIS A 25 -9.83 17.18 10.21
C HIS A 25 -11.29 17.12 9.79
N LEU A 26 -11.58 16.62 8.58
CA LEU A 26 -12.95 16.45 8.09
C LEU A 26 -13.72 15.43 8.94
N ALA A 27 -13.09 14.34 9.37
CA ALA A 27 -13.72 13.38 10.27
C ALA A 27 -14.03 13.97 11.66
N SER A 28 -13.22 14.91 12.16
CA SER A 28 -13.45 15.58 13.45
C SER A 28 -14.61 16.58 13.44
N LEU A 29 -15.07 16.99 12.25
CA LEU A 29 -16.17 17.96 12.08
C LEU A 29 -17.57 17.35 12.23
N LEU A 30 -17.72 16.02 12.25
CA LEU A 30 -19.03 15.36 12.36
C LEU A 30 -19.03 14.25 13.44
N PRO A 31 -20.13 14.09 14.21
CA PRO A 31 -20.22 13.12 15.30
C PRO A 31 -20.54 11.68 14.83
N PHE A 32 -20.68 11.44 13.52
CA PHE A 32 -21.07 10.14 12.98
C PHE A 32 -19.86 9.28 12.65
N LYS A 33 -19.70 8.18 13.40
CA LYS A 33 -18.76 7.11 13.08
C LYS A 33 -19.46 6.10 12.17
N LEU A 34 -19.00 5.94 10.94
CA LEU A 34 -19.52 4.88 10.09
C LEU A 34 -18.96 3.52 10.54
N PRO A 35 -19.81 2.48 10.68
CA PRO A 35 -19.34 1.14 10.95
C PRO A 35 -18.50 0.64 9.78
N THR A 36 -17.28 0.21 10.06
CA THR A 36 -16.39 -0.40 9.08
C THR A 36 -16.90 -1.81 8.74
N THR A 37 -17.29 -2.03 7.48
CA THR A 37 -17.66 -3.36 7.00
C THR A 37 -16.39 -4.21 6.84
N ASN A 38 -16.17 -5.12 7.81
CA ASN A 38 -15.25 -6.27 7.81
C ASN A 38 -14.27 -6.38 6.61
N LEU A 39 -13.07 -5.80 6.73
CA LEU A 39 -11.96 -5.98 5.76
C LEU A 39 -10.70 -6.54 6.48
N LYS A 40 -10.86 -7.74 7.05
CA LYS A 40 -10.02 -8.37 8.10
C LYS A 40 -8.49 -8.48 7.87
N THR A 41 -7.95 -8.39 6.66
CA THR A 41 -6.54 -8.76 6.38
C THR A 41 -5.65 -7.62 5.92
N ARG A 42 -6.04 -6.80 4.92
CA ARG A 42 -5.27 -5.58 4.57
C ARG A 42 -5.45 -4.46 5.58
N GLU A 43 -6.58 -4.37 6.29
CA GLU A 43 -6.73 -3.41 7.39
C GLU A 43 -5.68 -3.64 8.46
N LYS A 44 -5.25 -4.88 8.76
CA LYS A 44 -4.19 -5.09 9.76
C LYS A 44 -2.86 -4.47 9.37
N GLU A 45 -2.48 -4.58 8.09
CA GLU A 45 -1.22 -3.99 7.60
C GLU A 45 -1.32 -2.48 7.38
N ILE A 46 -2.47 -2.00 6.88
CA ILE A 46 -2.78 -0.57 6.76
C ILE A 46 -2.89 0.07 8.15
N ASN A 47 -3.43 -0.63 9.15
CA ASN A 47 -3.53 -0.19 10.54
C ASN A 47 -2.15 0.05 11.16
N ILE A 48 -1.10 -0.66 10.72
CA ILE A 48 0.27 -0.37 11.17
C ILE A 48 0.70 1.02 10.68
N ILE A 49 0.33 1.40 9.46
CA ILE A 49 0.60 2.73 8.88
C ILE A 49 -0.31 3.78 9.51
N LEU A 50 -1.61 3.50 9.66
CA LEU A 50 -2.58 4.40 10.29
C LEU A 50 -2.24 4.69 11.76
N LYS A 51 -1.77 3.69 12.51
CA LYS A 51 -1.28 3.87 13.88
C LYS A 51 -0.02 4.76 13.94
N LYS A 52 0.82 4.72 12.91
CA LYS A 52 1.97 5.64 12.77
C LYS A 52 1.51 7.07 12.47
N LEU A 53 0.38 7.21 11.77
CA LEU A 53 -0.23 8.49 11.40
C LEU A 53 -1.22 9.03 12.43
N GLN A 54 -1.48 8.28 13.52
CA GLN A 54 -2.47 8.63 14.56
C GLN A 54 -3.88 8.89 13.98
N VAL A 55 -4.32 8.04 13.06
CA VAL A 55 -5.66 8.07 12.45
C VAL A 55 -6.31 6.70 12.62
N THR A 56 -7.59 6.65 12.92
CA THR A 56 -8.36 5.39 12.97
C THR A 56 -8.90 5.01 11.58
N SER A 57 -9.16 3.72 11.32
CA SER A 57 -9.78 3.28 10.05
C SER A 57 -11.12 3.99 9.83
N GLU A 58 -11.92 4.15 10.90
CA GLU A 58 -13.19 4.86 10.90
C GLU A 58 -13.03 6.33 10.49
N GLU A 59 -12.08 7.06 11.09
CA GLU A 59 -11.78 8.45 10.71
C GLU A 59 -11.40 8.59 9.24
N LEU A 60 -10.61 7.65 8.71
CA LEU A 60 -10.21 7.66 7.31
C LEU A 60 -11.42 7.46 6.38
N HIS A 61 -12.30 6.50 6.68
CA HIS A 61 -13.50 6.25 5.88
C HIS A 61 -14.48 7.43 5.92
N THR A 62 -14.76 7.96 7.12
CA THR A 62 -15.65 9.12 7.28
C THR A 62 -15.06 10.36 6.61
N GLY A 63 -13.78 10.66 6.85
CA GLY A 63 -13.09 11.78 6.22
C GLY A 63 -13.03 11.68 4.70
N SER A 64 -12.87 10.47 4.16
CA SER A 64 -12.87 10.24 2.72
C SER A 64 -14.26 10.42 2.08
N LEU A 65 -15.34 10.02 2.77
CA LEU A 65 -16.71 10.28 2.31
C LEU A 65 -17.03 11.77 2.28
N ILE A 66 -16.62 12.52 3.31
CA ILE A 66 -16.84 13.96 3.35
C ILE A 66 -16.05 14.64 2.23
N PHE A 67 -14.80 14.23 2.03
CA PHE A 67 -13.97 14.72 0.93
C PHE A 67 -14.60 14.44 -0.44
N SER A 68 -15.16 13.24 -0.66
CA SER A 68 -15.82 12.91 -1.92
C SER A 68 -17.10 13.71 -2.16
N ILE A 69 -17.90 13.95 -1.11
CA ILE A 69 -19.12 14.77 -1.20
C ILE A 69 -18.75 16.23 -1.52
N LEU A 70 -17.76 16.80 -0.83
CA LEU A 70 -17.30 18.17 -1.07
C LEU A 70 -16.78 18.35 -2.51
N VAL A 71 -15.94 17.43 -2.97
CA VAL A 71 -15.43 17.44 -4.35
C VAL A 71 -16.58 17.27 -5.35
N GLY A 72 -17.55 16.40 -5.05
CA GLY A 72 -18.75 16.22 -5.87
C GLY A 72 -19.56 17.51 -6.03
N ILE A 73 -19.87 18.21 -4.93
CA ILE A 73 -20.61 19.48 -4.96
C ILE A 73 -19.83 20.55 -5.74
N LEU A 74 -18.52 20.64 -5.50
CA LEU A 74 -17.65 21.61 -6.17
C LEU A 74 -17.58 21.39 -7.68
N ILE A 75 -17.67 20.15 -8.15
CA ILE A 75 -17.61 19.80 -9.57
C ILE A 75 -19.00 19.87 -10.23
N PHE A 76 -20.07 19.57 -9.49
CA PHE A 76 -21.44 19.55 -10.02
C PHE A 76 -21.91 20.91 -10.53
N LEU A 77 -21.68 21.97 -9.74
CA LEU A 77 -22.07 23.35 -10.10
C LEU A 77 -21.43 23.84 -11.42
N PRO A 78 -20.09 23.83 -11.59
CA PRO A 78 -19.48 24.24 -12.85
C PRO A 78 -19.82 23.28 -14.00
N SER A 79 -19.96 21.98 -13.72
CA SER A 79 -20.29 20.97 -14.74
C SER A 79 -21.69 21.18 -15.34
N THR A 80 -22.70 21.50 -14.51
CA THR A 80 -24.05 21.81 -14.98
C THR A 80 -24.11 23.09 -15.81
N ILE A 81 -23.31 24.10 -15.47
CA ILE A 81 -23.21 25.36 -16.21
C ILE A 81 -22.51 25.16 -17.56
N LEU A 82 -21.42 24.38 -17.62
CA LEU A 82 -20.59 24.23 -18.82
C LEU A 82 -21.20 23.27 -19.85
N LEU A 83 -21.73 22.13 -19.40
CA LEU A 83 -22.15 21.03 -20.29
C LEU A 83 -23.60 21.16 -20.76
N LYS A 84 -24.41 21.99 -20.10
CA LYS A 84 -25.86 22.22 -20.38
C LYS A 84 -26.73 20.94 -20.42
N ASN A 85 -26.15 19.78 -20.19
CA ASN A 85 -26.80 18.47 -20.15
C ASN A 85 -26.60 17.87 -18.76
N VAL A 86 -27.70 17.80 -18.02
CA VAL A 86 -27.72 17.32 -16.63
C VAL A 86 -27.24 15.87 -16.53
N GLY A 87 -27.53 15.03 -17.54
CA GLY A 87 -27.09 13.62 -17.55
C GLY A 87 -25.56 13.50 -17.58
N ILE A 88 -24.89 14.26 -18.44
CA ILE A 88 -23.42 14.25 -18.53
C ILE A 88 -22.81 14.83 -17.26
N ALA A 89 -23.39 15.90 -16.71
CA ALA A 89 -22.93 16.51 -15.47
C ALA A 89 -23.01 15.56 -14.27
N ILE A 90 -24.10 14.78 -14.17
CA ILE A 90 -24.26 13.74 -13.14
C ILE A 90 -23.19 12.67 -13.30
N THR A 91 -22.97 12.14 -14.51
CA THR A 91 -21.94 11.10 -14.72
C THR A 91 -20.56 11.60 -14.30
N PHE A 92 -20.15 12.79 -14.74
CA PHE A 92 -18.87 13.38 -14.35
C PHE A 92 -18.75 13.49 -12.82
N THR A 93 -19.76 14.06 -12.17
CA THR A 93 -19.78 14.26 -10.72
C THR A 93 -19.64 12.93 -9.96
N VAL A 94 -20.41 11.92 -10.34
CA VAL A 94 -20.36 10.60 -9.71
C VAL A 94 -18.97 9.98 -9.85
N THR A 95 -18.38 10.05 -11.05
CA THR A 95 -17.06 9.48 -11.30
C THR A 95 -15.94 10.18 -10.55
N THR A 96 -15.99 11.52 -10.44
CA THR A 96 -15.02 12.30 -9.67
C THR A 96 -15.17 12.08 -8.17
N SER A 97 -16.40 11.92 -7.66
CA SER A 97 -16.64 11.58 -6.25
C SER A 97 -16.11 10.20 -5.90
N ILE A 98 -16.31 9.20 -6.77
CA ILE A 98 -15.74 7.86 -6.60
C ILE A 98 -14.21 7.92 -6.63
N ALA A 99 -13.62 8.73 -7.51
CA ALA A 99 -12.16 8.94 -7.55
C ALA A 99 -11.65 9.55 -6.24
N ALA A 100 -12.28 10.63 -5.78
CA ALA A 100 -11.92 11.35 -4.57
C ALA A 100 -12.02 10.46 -3.32
N TYR A 101 -13.06 9.62 -3.23
CA TYR A 101 -13.21 8.67 -2.12
C TYR A 101 -12.08 7.62 -2.07
N ASN A 102 -11.63 7.14 -3.23
CA ASN A 102 -10.60 6.10 -3.27
C ASN A 102 -9.17 6.66 -3.15
N LEU A 103 -8.98 7.94 -3.42
CA LEU A 103 -7.68 8.63 -3.40
C LEU A 103 -6.86 8.35 -2.12
N PRO A 104 -7.36 8.59 -0.89
CA PRO A 104 -6.57 8.35 0.32
C PRO A 104 -6.17 6.86 0.51
N PHE A 105 -7.05 5.93 0.12
CA PHE A 105 -6.76 4.49 0.18
C PHE A 105 -5.68 4.09 -0.81
N THR A 106 -5.77 4.54 -2.07
CA THR A 106 -4.76 4.24 -3.09
C THR A 106 -3.38 4.78 -2.69
N LEU A 107 -3.33 5.96 -2.07
CA LEU A 107 -2.11 6.56 -1.58
C LEU A 107 -1.47 5.75 -0.45
N LEU A 108 -2.26 5.33 0.54
CA LEU A 108 -1.82 4.46 1.65
C LEU A 108 -1.29 3.11 1.15
N LEU A 109 -1.97 2.54 0.15
CA LEU A 109 -1.60 1.24 -0.43
C LEU A 109 -0.29 1.32 -1.19
N LYS A 110 -0.08 2.37 -1.98
CA LYS A 110 1.20 2.64 -2.65
C LYS A 110 2.34 2.82 -1.66
N GLU A 111 2.11 3.53 -0.55
CA GLU A 111 3.11 3.69 0.51
C GLU A 111 3.44 2.34 1.19
N LEU A 112 2.44 1.49 1.39
CA LEU A 112 2.61 0.13 1.92
C LEU A 112 3.41 -0.77 0.96
N GLU A 113 3.10 -0.74 -0.34
CA GLU A 113 3.83 -1.48 -1.37
C GLU A 113 5.28 -0.99 -1.50
N ARG A 114 5.50 0.33 -1.44
CA ARG A 114 6.84 0.91 -1.41
C ARG A 114 7.65 0.37 -0.23
N ARG A 115 7.08 0.35 0.98
CA ARG A 115 7.75 -0.23 2.15
C ARG A 115 8.03 -1.72 1.97
N LYS A 116 7.06 -2.50 1.48
CA LYS A 116 7.28 -3.93 1.18
C LYS A 116 8.45 -4.12 0.23
N ARG A 117 8.57 -3.29 -0.81
CA ARG A 117 9.67 -3.34 -1.76
C ARG A 117 11.01 -3.01 -1.13
N VAL A 118 11.08 -1.94 -0.34
CA VAL A 118 12.31 -1.55 0.37
C VAL A 118 12.76 -2.66 1.32
N TYR A 119 11.88 -3.13 2.20
CA TYR A 119 12.22 -4.21 3.12
C TYR A 119 12.49 -5.54 2.42
N GLY A 120 11.83 -5.82 1.28
CA GLY A 120 12.10 -7.00 0.45
C GLY A 120 13.51 -6.98 -0.14
N LEU A 121 13.97 -5.83 -0.65
CA LEU A 121 15.33 -5.67 -1.17
C LEU A 121 16.40 -5.92 -0.10
N TYR A 122 16.17 -5.44 1.12
CA TYR A 122 17.12 -5.59 2.23
C TYR A 122 16.88 -6.85 3.09
N ALA A 123 15.85 -7.65 2.81
CA ALA A 123 15.48 -8.79 3.65
C ALA A 123 16.59 -9.84 3.73
N ASP A 124 17.20 -10.19 2.61
CA ASP A 124 18.31 -11.16 2.56
C ASP A 124 19.54 -10.64 3.33
N THR A 125 19.87 -9.34 3.19
CA THR A 125 20.96 -8.69 3.92
C THR A 125 20.71 -8.69 5.43
N ILE A 126 19.50 -8.32 5.86
CA ILE A 126 19.10 -8.30 7.27
C ILE A 126 19.23 -9.71 7.88
N ILE A 127 18.69 -10.72 7.21
CA ILE A 127 18.72 -12.10 7.68
C ILE A 127 20.16 -12.61 7.76
N LYS A 128 20.99 -12.34 6.75
CA LYS A 128 22.41 -12.74 6.73
C LYS A 128 23.22 -12.10 7.85
N MET A 129 23.07 -10.79 8.06
CA MET A 129 23.84 -10.08 9.09
C MET A 129 23.50 -10.57 10.49
N ILE A 130 22.20 -10.70 10.80
CA ILE A 130 21.73 -11.20 12.11
C ILE A 130 22.27 -12.60 12.38
N LEU A 131 22.23 -13.47 11.37
CA LEU A 131 22.69 -14.82 11.55
C LEU A 131 24.23 -14.93 11.61
N PHE A 132 24.95 -14.09 10.85
CA PHE A 132 26.40 -14.01 10.95
C PHE A 132 26.84 -13.64 12.36
N ALA A 133 26.28 -12.58 12.95
CA ALA A 133 26.62 -12.16 14.30
C ALA A 133 26.26 -13.21 15.36
N GLU A 134 25.10 -13.86 15.23
CA GLU A 134 24.72 -14.95 16.13
C GLU A 134 25.76 -16.08 16.13
N ARG A 135 26.37 -16.38 14.98
CA ARG A 135 27.36 -17.46 14.86
C ARG A 135 28.78 -17.06 15.26
N THR A 136 29.19 -15.82 14.98
CA THR A 136 30.56 -15.37 15.24
C THR A 136 30.76 -14.87 16.65
N THR A 137 29.79 -14.14 17.20
CA THR A 137 29.92 -13.49 18.51
C THR A 137 28.89 -13.97 19.51
N GLY A 138 27.87 -14.74 19.09
CA GLY A 138 26.77 -15.15 19.96
C GLY A 138 25.83 -14.01 20.34
N ASN A 139 26.12 -12.78 19.86
CA ASN A 139 25.42 -11.56 20.22
C ASN A 139 24.80 -10.90 18.99
N ILE A 140 23.47 -10.88 18.93
CA ILE A 140 22.73 -10.30 17.82
C ILE A 140 22.93 -8.77 17.73
N TYR A 141 23.33 -8.12 18.82
CA TYR A 141 23.64 -6.69 18.82
C TYR A 141 24.71 -6.31 17.79
N ASP A 142 25.69 -7.19 17.57
CA ASP A 142 26.79 -6.95 16.63
C ASP A 142 26.32 -6.95 15.17
N ALA A 143 25.16 -7.55 14.88
CA ALA A 143 24.50 -7.43 13.58
C ALA A 143 23.68 -6.14 13.44
N ILE A 144 23.19 -5.58 14.56
CA ILE A 144 22.32 -4.41 14.52
C ILE A 144 23.12 -3.16 14.15
N ILE A 145 24.37 -3.04 14.64
CA ILE A 145 25.26 -1.92 14.34
C ILE A 145 25.48 -1.73 12.82
N PRO A 146 25.93 -2.74 12.04
CA PRO A 146 26.09 -2.59 10.60
C PRO A 146 24.76 -2.32 9.87
N LEU A 147 23.64 -2.86 10.37
CA LEU A 147 22.31 -2.55 9.83
C LEU A 147 21.86 -1.09 10.05
N THR A 148 22.47 -0.37 11.00
CA THR A 148 22.24 1.08 11.18
C THR A 148 23.03 1.97 10.21
N ARG A 149 23.88 1.38 9.35
CA ARG A 149 24.72 2.10 8.39
C ARG A 149 24.39 1.77 6.93
N LEU A 150 23.23 1.17 6.68
CA LEU A 150 22.77 0.88 5.32
C LEU A 150 22.38 2.17 4.58
N ASP A 151 22.51 2.16 3.26
CA ASP A 151 22.24 3.31 2.38
C ASP A 151 20.77 3.78 2.43
N GLU A 152 19.83 2.90 2.82
CA GLU A 152 18.42 3.25 2.88
C GLU A 152 18.00 3.79 4.27
N GLU A 153 17.62 5.06 4.31
CA GLU A 153 17.25 5.80 5.51
C GLU A 153 16.13 5.13 6.33
N GLU A 154 15.13 4.53 5.67
CA GLU A 154 14.00 3.91 6.37
C GLU A 154 14.41 2.66 7.17
N VAL A 155 15.30 1.85 6.58
CA VAL A 155 15.85 0.65 7.23
C VAL A 155 16.77 1.09 8.37
N THR A 156 17.69 2.00 8.08
CA THR A 156 18.65 2.56 9.04
C THR A 156 17.97 3.21 10.25
N PHE A 157 16.94 4.03 10.05
CA PHE A 157 16.17 4.65 11.13
C PHE A 157 15.51 3.60 12.02
N THR A 158 14.98 2.54 11.41
CA THR A 158 14.28 1.49 12.14
C THR A 158 15.24 0.66 12.99
N PHE A 159 16.40 0.26 12.45
CA PHE A 159 17.43 -0.44 13.22
C PHE A 159 18.08 0.44 14.29
N ARG A 160 18.23 1.75 14.05
CA ARG A 160 18.67 2.70 15.09
C ARG A 160 17.70 2.76 16.27
N LYS A 161 16.40 2.70 16.00
CA LYS A 161 15.36 2.65 17.05
C LYS A 161 15.40 1.34 17.84
N ILE A 162 15.69 0.22 17.18
CA ILE A 162 15.88 -1.08 17.84
C ILE A 162 17.14 -1.04 18.73
N ALA A 163 18.26 -0.54 18.19
CA ALA A 163 19.50 -0.40 18.95
C ALA A 163 19.31 0.45 20.22
N ARG A 164 18.60 1.58 20.12
CA ARG A 164 18.26 2.41 21.29
C ARG A 164 17.43 1.66 22.33
N ARG A 165 16.44 0.86 21.93
CA ARG A 165 15.62 0.09 22.87
C ARG A 165 16.42 -0.97 23.61
N ILE A 166 17.35 -1.62 22.91
CA ILE A 166 18.27 -2.60 23.51
C ILE A 166 19.17 -1.92 24.53
N LEU A 167 19.72 -0.75 24.18
CA LEU A 167 20.52 0.07 25.11
C LEU A 167 19.71 0.52 26.35
N CYS A 168 18.39 0.70 26.22
CA CYS A 168 17.49 0.98 27.33
C CYS A 168 17.08 -0.26 28.15
N GLY A 169 17.70 -1.43 27.93
CA GLY A 169 17.47 -2.64 28.73
C GLY A 169 16.39 -3.60 28.18
N GLU A 170 15.87 -3.38 26.97
CA GLU A 170 14.96 -4.36 26.35
C GLU A 170 15.76 -5.60 25.88
N ASN A 171 15.27 -6.81 26.20
CA ASN A 171 15.85 -8.06 25.69
C ASN A 171 15.89 -8.05 24.14
N MET A 172 17.08 -8.29 23.59
CA MET A 172 17.38 -8.27 22.15
C MET A 172 16.46 -9.16 21.32
N GLU A 173 16.22 -10.39 21.77
CA GLU A 173 15.35 -11.34 21.06
C GLU A 173 13.91 -10.83 21.01
N LYS A 174 13.41 -10.27 22.12
CA LYS A 174 12.08 -9.65 22.17
C LYS A 174 11.99 -8.42 21.26
N ALA A 175 13.03 -7.61 21.18
CA ALA A 175 13.07 -6.42 20.33
C ALA A 175 13.00 -6.79 18.84
N ILE A 176 13.74 -7.83 18.41
CA ILE A 176 13.78 -8.29 17.02
C ILE A 176 12.49 -9.03 16.64
N ILE A 177 11.93 -9.86 17.52
CA ILE A 177 10.65 -10.51 17.27
C ILE A 177 9.53 -9.47 17.16
N ARG A 178 9.52 -8.44 18.02
CA ARG A 178 8.57 -7.32 17.91
C ARG A 178 8.74 -6.54 16.61
N PHE A 179 9.97 -6.42 16.10
CA PHE A 179 10.22 -5.84 14.78
C PHE A 179 9.68 -6.73 13.66
N ALA A 180 9.97 -8.04 13.69
CA ALA A 180 9.51 -9.02 12.70
C ALA A 180 7.98 -9.04 12.56
N GLN A 181 7.27 -9.04 13.68
CA GLN A 181 5.80 -9.05 13.71
C GLN A 181 5.16 -7.82 13.07
N ARG A 182 5.89 -6.69 13.05
CA ARG A 182 5.45 -5.41 12.48
C ARG A 182 5.91 -5.22 11.04
N GLN A 183 6.66 -6.17 10.47
CA GLN A 183 7.11 -6.06 9.08
C GLN A 183 5.99 -6.37 8.10
N PRO A 184 5.89 -5.60 7.00
CA PRO A 184 4.88 -5.80 5.97
C PRO A 184 5.24 -6.97 5.02
N THR A 185 6.49 -7.43 5.05
CA THR A 185 7.00 -8.57 4.26
C THR A 185 6.87 -9.87 5.04
N ARG A 186 6.29 -10.90 4.41
CA ARG A 186 6.10 -12.23 5.01
C ARG A 186 7.41 -12.92 5.36
N ALA A 187 8.43 -12.74 4.50
CA ALA A 187 9.77 -13.29 4.72
C ALA A 187 10.38 -12.87 6.07
N LEU A 188 10.45 -11.56 6.36
CA LEU A 188 10.96 -11.07 7.64
C LEU A 188 10.04 -11.45 8.81
N LYS A 189 8.73 -11.59 8.60
CA LYS A 189 7.78 -11.94 9.65
C LYS A 189 7.90 -13.40 10.10
N LEU A 190 8.19 -14.32 9.18
CA LEU A 190 8.30 -15.75 9.47
C LEU A 190 9.74 -16.19 9.80
N TYR A 191 10.71 -15.74 9.00
CA TYR A 191 12.08 -16.26 9.10
C TYR A 191 12.93 -15.55 10.13
N LEU A 192 12.70 -14.27 10.40
CA LEU A 192 13.48 -13.55 11.40
C LEU A 192 13.27 -14.12 12.82
N PRO A 193 12.03 -14.45 13.26
CA PRO A 193 11.83 -15.15 14.53
C PRO A 193 12.41 -16.56 14.53
N LEU A 194 12.37 -17.29 13.40
CA LEU A 194 12.94 -18.62 13.29
C LEU A 194 14.47 -18.59 13.43
N VAL A 195 15.14 -17.63 12.80
CA VAL A 195 16.58 -17.42 12.93
C VAL A 195 16.95 -17.09 14.37
N VAL A 196 16.28 -16.12 14.98
CA VAL A 196 16.56 -15.71 16.39
C VAL A 196 16.29 -16.85 17.38
N ARG A 197 15.35 -17.75 17.08
CA ARG A 197 15.04 -18.94 17.90
C ARG A 197 15.85 -20.18 17.53
N ALA A 198 16.58 -20.18 16.42
CA ALA A 198 17.30 -21.35 15.92
C ALA A 198 18.43 -21.83 16.84
N LYS A 199 18.79 -21.04 17.86
CA LYS A 199 19.53 -21.51 19.05
C LYS A 199 19.06 -22.87 19.59
N SER A 200 17.78 -23.23 19.43
CA SER A 200 17.20 -24.43 20.02
C SER A 200 16.91 -25.60 19.07
N VAL A 201 16.93 -25.41 17.74
CA VAL A 201 16.46 -26.44 16.79
C VAL A 201 17.56 -26.82 15.80
N HIS A 202 17.93 -28.11 15.78
CA HIS A 202 18.86 -28.75 14.84
C HIS A 202 18.35 -28.77 13.37
N MET A 203 17.75 -27.68 12.86
CA MET A 203 17.53 -27.56 11.42
C MET A 203 18.83 -27.16 10.74
N THR A 204 19.19 -27.86 9.67
CA THR A 204 20.38 -27.53 8.90
C THR A 204 20.21 -26.15 8.25
N TRP A 205 20.95 -25.17 8.75
CA TRP A 205 21.10 -23.78 8.29
C TRP A 205 20.89 -23.57 6.78
N ARG A 206 21.52 -24.43 5.97
CA ARG A 206 21.45 -24.37 4.51
C ARG A 206 20.01 -24.58 3.99
N GLN A 207 19.22 -25.43 4.65
CA GLN A 207 17.82 -25.66 4.32
C GLN A 207 16.93 -24.48 4.70
N VAL A 208 17.15 -23.83 5.84
CA VAL A 208 16.33 -22.66 6.26
C VAL A 208 16.57 -21.48 5.31
N VAL A 209 17.83 -21.19 4.97
CA VAL A 209 18.16 -20.12 4.02
C VAL A 209 17.70 -20.45 2.61
N ASN A 210 17.89 -21.70 2.16
CA ASN A 210 17.46 -22.08 0.82
C ASN A 210 15.92 -22.06 0.71
N LYS A 211 15.19 -22.51 1.73
CA LYS A 211 13.73 -22.40 1.78
C LYS A 211 13.27 -20.94 1.80
N ALA A 212 13.88 -20.10 2.63
CA ALA A 212 13.57 -18.66 2.66
C ALA A 212 13.84 -18.00 1.30
N ARG A 213 14.95 -18.35 0.63
CA ARG A 213 15.27 -17.84 -0.71
C ARG A 213 14.33 -18.33 -1.79
N MET A 214 13.96 -19.61 -1.77
CA MET A 214 12.98 -20.17 -2.71
C MET A 214 11.63 -19.46 -2.53
N GLU A 215 11.17 -19.30 -1.30
CA GLU A 215 9.88 -18.66 -1.04
C GLU A 215 9.91 -17.15 -1.38
N ILE A 216 11.01 -16.45 -1.14
CA ILE A 216 11.20 -15.07 -1.61
C ILE A 216 11.13 -15.02 -3.14
N ARG A 217 11.83 -15.93 -3.84
CA ARG A 217 11.84 -15.99 -5.30
C ARG A 217 10.45 -16.31 -5.86
N ASP A 218 9.74 -17.25 -5.26
CA ASP A 218 8.36 -17.60 -5.65
C ASP A 218 7.41 -16.44 -5.39
N GLU A 219 7.56 -15.71 -4.27
CA GLU A 219 6.78 -14.51 -3.97
C GLU A 219 7.04 -13.39 -5.00
N TYR A 220 8.29 -13.20 -5.42
CA TYR A 220 8.64 -12.28 -6.52
C TYR A 220 8.04 -12.72 -7.86
N GLN A 221 8.09 -14.00 -8.19
CA GLN A 221 7.54 -14.52 -9.44
C GLN A 221 6.01 -14.41 -9.48
N ARG A 222 5.33 -14.77 -8.38
CA ARG A 222 3.89 -14.55 -8.22
C ARG A 222 3.52 -13.09 -8.36
N TYR A 223 4.27 -12.19 -7.72
CA TYR A 223 4.05 -10.75 -7.84
C TYR A 223 4.20 -10.26 -9.29
N THR A 224 5.18 -10.79 -10.03
CA THR A 224 5.42 -10.42 -11.43
C THR A 224 4.28 -10.87 -12.33
N LEU A 225 3.84 -12.12 -12.20
CA LEU A 225 2.68 -12.65 -12.94
C LEU A 225 1.39 -11.89 -12.59
N GLU A 226 1.20 -11.54 -11.33
CA GLU A 226 0.07 -10.72 -10.90
C GLU A 226 0.12 -9.32 -11.53
N LEU A 227 1.31 -8.72 -11.60
CA LEU A 227 1.51 -7.42 -12.24
C LEU A 227 1.20 -7.48 -13.74
N GLU A 228 1.61 -8.56 -14.41
CA GLU A 228 1.36 -8.80 -15.83
C GLU A 228 -0.15 -8.95 -16.10
N ASN A 229 -0.84 -9.79 -15.31
CA ASN A 229 -2.30 -9.94 -15.41
C ASN A 229 -3.04 -8.61 -15.15
N ARG A 230 -2.58 -7.83 -14.17
CA ARG A 230 -3.11 -6.49 -13.90
C ARG A 230 -2.90 -5.55 -15.07
N MET A 231 -1.72 -5.56 -15.68
CA MET A 231 -1.45 -4.77 -16.87
C MET A 231 -2.40 -5.18 -17.99
N MET A 232 -2.53 -6.46 -18.33
CA MET A 232 -3.45 -6.93 -19.38
C MET A 232 -4.89 -6.46 -19.16
N LEU A 233 -5.40 -6.54 -17.93
CA LEU A 233 -6.75 -6.11 -17.60
C LEU A 233 -6.90 -4.59 -17.66
N VAL A 234 -5.94 -3.82 -17.14
CA VAL A 234 -5.95 -2.36 -17.28
C VAL A 234 -5.97 -1.99 -18.76
N THR A 235 -5.10 -2.58 -19.59
CA THR A 235 -5.07 -2.32 -21.04
C THR A 235 -6.39 -2.69 -21.71
N SER A 236 -7.01 -3.80 -21.30
CA SER A 236 -8.32 -4.22 -21.83
C SER A 236 -9.42 -3.20 -21.51
N ILE A 237 -9.49 -2.68 -20.29
CA ILE A 237 -10.51 -1.68 -19.92
C ILE A 237 -10.20 -0.29 -20.49
N THR A 238 -8.93 0.12 -20.55
CA THR A 238 -8.57 1.47 -21.01
C THR A 238 -8.52 1.61 -22.52
N PHE A 239 -8.33 0.52 -23.27
CA PHE A 239 -8.32 0.55 -24.74
C PHE A 239 -9.52 -0.15 -25.37
N LEU A 240 -9.82 -1.38 -24.97
CA LEU A 240 -10.80 -2.21 -25.66
C LEU A 240 -12.24 -1.72 -25.42
N LEU A 241 -12.60 -1.48 -24.16
CA LEU A 241 -13.93 -1.02 -23.75
C LEU A 241 -14.33 0.33 -24.39
N PRO A 242 -13.48 1.38 -24.39
CA PRO A 242 -13.66 2.61 -25.17
C PRO A 242 -14.07 2.37 -26.62
N VAL A 243 -13.30 1.54 -27.32
CA VAL A 243 -13.43 1.34 -28.76
C VAL A 243 -14.77 0.67 -29.06
N PHE A 244 -15.14 -0.35 -28.27
CA PHE A 244 -16.45 -0.96 -28.40
C PHE A 244 -17.61 -0.01 -28.09
N LEU A 245 -17.50 0.80 -27.03
CA LEU A 245 -18.55 1.78 -26.68
C LEU A 245 -18.70 2.88 -27.72
N THR A 246 -17.59 3.37 -28.30
CA THR A 246 -17.62 4.38 -29.37
C THR A 246 -18.21 3.81 -30.65
N MET A 247 -17.84 2.59 -31.06
CA MET A 247 -18.45 1.90 -32.20
C MET A 247 -19.95 1.67 -31.99
N TRP A 248 -20.36 1.22 -30.80
CA TRP A 248 -21.76 1.03 -30.45
C TRP A 248 -22.54 2.35 -30.53
N SER A 249 -22.01 3.43 -29.96
CA SER A 249 -22.62 4.75 -30.00
C SER A 249 -22.79 5.28 -31.43
N LEU A 250 -21.81 5.04 -32.30
CA LEU A 250 -21.88 5.37 -33.74
C LEU A 250 -22.96 4.57 -34.47
N LEU A 251 -23.09 3.26 -34.20
CA LEU A 251 -24.09 2.39 -34.83
C LEU A 251 -25.53 2.78 -34.48
N PHE A 252 -25.77 3.30 -33.28
CA PHE A 252 -27.10 3.73 -32.82
C PHE A 252 -27.38 5.24 -33.00
N GLY A 253 -26.50 5.98 -33.68
CA GLY A 253 -26.68 7.42 -33.94
C GLY A 253 -26.67 8.31 -32.69
N ALA A 254 -26.13 7.80 -31.58
CA ALA A 254 -26.25 8.41 -30.27
C ALA A 254 -25.03 9.31 -29.96
N THR A 255 -24.80 10.33 -30.78
CA THR A 255 -23.56 11.15 -30.79
C THR A 255 -23.25 11.87 -29.47
N THR A 256 -24.28 12.23 -28.70
CA THR A 256 -24.12 12.86 -27.37
C THR A 256 -23.59 11.89 -26.31
N PHE A 257 -23.74 10.58 -26.50
CA PHE A 257 -23.25 9.57 -25.55
C PHE A 257 -21.73 9.40 -25.60
N ILE A 258 -21.06 9.85 -26.68
CA ILE A 258 -19.60 9.79 -26.81
C ILE A 258 -18.91 10.50 -25.64
N TYR A 259 -19.48 11.62 -25.17
CA TYR A 259 -18.94 12.38 -24.02
C TYR A 259 -19.10 11.66 -22.66
N THR A 260 -20.01 10.69 -22.56
CA THR A 260 -20.20 9.87 -21.34
C THR A 260 -19.24 8.68 -21.27
N ILE A 261 -18.61 8.31 -22.38
CA ILE A 261 -17.68 7.17 -22.44
C ILE A 261 -16.44 7.43 -21.59
N LEU A 262 -15.92 8.67 -21.61
CA LEU A 262 -14.71 9.06 -20.87
C LEU A 262 -14.88 8.98 -19.33
N PRO A 263 -15.95 9.52 -18.72
CA PRO A 263 -16.21 9.30 -17.30
C PRO A 263 -16.46 7.82 -16.99
N ILE A 264 -17.19 7.08 -17.82
CA ILE A 264 -17.42 5.63 -17.61
C ILE A 264 -16.08 4.86 -17.58
N GLN A 265 -15.13 5.19 -18.46
CA GLN A 265 -13.78 4.61 -18.44
C GLN A 265 -13.02 4.93 -17.16
N LEU A 266 -13.06 6.20 -16.72
CA LEU A 266 -12.45 6.62 -15.46
C LEU A 266 -13.03 5.84 -14.28
N CYS A 267 -14.36 5.71 -14.23
CA CYS A 267 -15.04 4.92 -13.21
C CYS A 267 -14.62 3.45 -13.24
N GLY A 268 -14.60 2.85 -14.43
CA GLY A 268 -14.13 1.48 -14.64
C GLY A 268 -12.70 1.28 -14.16
N ALA A 269 -11.78 2.16 -14.55
CA ALA A 269 -10.38 2.12 -14.13
C ALA A 269 -10.22 2.25 -12.60
N ILE A 270 -11.00 3.13 -11.96
CA ILE A 270 -10.99 3.31 -10.51
C ILE A 270 -11.57 2.08 -9.81
N LEU A 271 -12.69 1.54 -10.29
CA LEU A 271 -13.31 0.34 -9.73
C LEU A 271 -12.41 -0.89 -9.87
N LEU A 272 -11.75 -1.06 -11.01
CA LEU A 272 -10.75 -2.11 -11.20
C LEU A 272 -9.55 -1.92 -10.30
N SER A 273 -9.07 -0.69 -10.12
CA SER A 273 -8.02 -0.43 -9.14
C SER A 273 -8.44 -0.94 -7.76
N ARG A 274 -9.70 -0.74 -7.35
CA ARG A 274 -10.26 -1.26 -6.10
C ARG A 274 -10.44 -2.78 -6.09
N PHE A 275 -10.89 -3.38 -7.20
CA PHE A 275 -11.04 -4.83 -7.34
C PHE A 275 -9.69 -5.55 -7.29
N PHE A 276 -8.63 -5.01 -7.91
CA PHE A 276 -7.27 -5.54 -7.77
C PHE A 276 -6.70 -5.35 -6.36
N LEU A 277 -7.10 -4.27 -5.69
CA LEU A 277 -6.78 -4.09 -4.29
C LEU A 277 -7.49 -5.14 -3.42
N TYR A 278 -8.68 -5.62 -3.82
CA TYR A 278 -9.52 -6.62 -3.14
C TYR A 278 -9.13 -8.09 -3.45
N SER A 279 -8.89 -8.45 -4.72
CA SER A 279 -8.67 -9.83 -5.21
C SER A 279 -7.42 -10.52 -4.62
N LYS A 280 -6.48 -9.76 -4.07
CA LYS A 280 -5.30 -10.29 -3.35
C LYS A 280 -5.66 -11.24 -2.18
N ASN A 281 -6.90 -11.27 -1.71
CA ASN A 281 -7.33 -12.09 -0.57
C ASN A 281 -8.02 -13.42 -0.92
N ASN A 282 -8.65 -13.60 -2.08
CA ASN A 282 -9.45 -14.82 -2.34
C ASN A 282 -8.66 -15.97 -2.97
N LEU A 283 -7.38 -15.76 -3.27
CA LEU A 283 -6.47 -16.80 -3.78
C LEU A 283 -5.54 -17.36 -2.68
N ILE A 284 -5.78 -17.02 -1.41
CA ILE A 284 -4.95 -17.43 -0.26
C ILE A 284 -5.79 -18.01 0.90
N GLU A 285 -7.04 -18.38 0.65
CA GLU A 285 -7.70 -19.47 1.38
C GLU A 285 -7.74 -20.71 0.48
#